data_AF-A0A537L1K2-F1
#
_entry.id   AF-A0A537L1K2-F1
#
_cell.length_a   1.000
_cell.length_b   1.000
_cell.length_c   1.000
_cell.angle_alpha   90.00
_cell.angle_beta   90.00
_cell.angle_gamma   90.00
#
_symmetry.space_group_name_H-M   'P 1'
#
loop_
_entity.id
_entity.type
_entity.pdbx_description
1 polymer ?
#
loop_
_entity_poly.entity_id
_entity_poly.type
_entity_poly.pdbx_seq_one_letter_code
_entity_poly.pdbx_strand_id
1 'polypeptide(L)'
;MVRLADRIAAANADAMDRLARAAPVWRGVREAWTLIPALTGRTLLHAGPPIAPAALCGPMRGAILGAALLEGWADTSDEAARLLDSGAITLRCTHDHGAVGPMAGIISPAMPLCDVRDATTGTVACCPLNEGIGAVLRFGAYDPAVLERLRWIQSMLGPALDSALQTLGGLPLVPLMARALAMGDEM
;
A
#
# COMPACT_ATOMS: atom_id res chain seq x y z
N MET A 1 -34.82 3.55 29.17
CA MET A 1 -34.34 3.47 27.76
C MET A 1 -33.12 4.36 27.63
N VAL A 2 -32.00 3.85 27.11
CA VAL A 2 -30.80 4.67 26.84
C VAL A 2 -31.10 5.59 25.66
N ARG A 3 -30.75 6.88 25.76
CA ARG A 3 -31.00 7.84 24.67
C ARG A 3 -30.06 7.55 23.50
N LEU A 4 -30.48 7.88 22.28
CA LEU A 4 -29.64 7.71 21.09
C LEU A 4 -28.30 8.45 21.21
N ALA A 5 -28.31 9.67 21.77
CA ALA A 5 -27.09 10.45 21.99
C ALA A 5 -26.10 9.73 22.93
N ASP A 6 -26.59 9.10 24.00
CA ASP A 6 -25.74 8.37 24.94
C ASP A 6 -25.11 7.13 24.27
N ARG A 7 -25.86 6.46 23.37
CA ARG A 7 -25.34 5.34 22.56
C ARG A 7 -24.25 5.78 21.59
N ILE A 8 -24.42 6.93 20.93
CA ILE A 8 -23.41 7.50 20.01
C ILE A 8 -22.15 7.88 20.79
N ALA A 9 -22.30 8.56 21.93
CA ALA A 9 -21.17 8.96 22.76
C ALA A 9 -20.36 7.75 23.23
N ALA A 10 -21.04 6.67 23.67
CA ALA A 10 -20.37 5.44 24.08
C ALA A 10 -19.61 4.77 22.93
N ALA A 11 -20.22 4.69 21.73
CA ALA A 11 -19.57 4.12 20.55
C ALA A 11 -18.34 4.94 20.10
N ASN A 12 -18.44 6.28 20.14
CA ASN A 12 -17.31 7.15 19.83
C ASN A 12 -16.17 6.99 20.84
N ALA A 13 -16.49 6.86 22.13
CA ALA A 13 -15.49 6.64 23.17
C ALA A 13 -14.73 5.31 22.96
N ASP A 14 -15.46 4.23 22.64
CA ASP A 14 -14.85 2.93 22.29
C ASP A 14 -13.97 3.03 21.03
N ALA A 15 -14.44 3.70 19.98
CA ALA A 15 -13.65 3.90 18.75
C ALA A 15 -12.35 4.68 19.01
N MET A 16 -12.42 5.76 19.80
CA MET A 16 -11.26 6.56 20.14
C MET A 16 -10.27 5.81 21.05
N ASP A 17 -10.76 5.04 22.01
CA ASP A 17 -9.89 4.21 22.88
C ASP A 17 -9.14 3.16 22.05
N ARG A 18 -9.81 2.50 21.09
CA ARG A 18 -9.15 1.56 20.16
C ARG A 18 -8.07 2.22 19.32
N LEU A 19 -8.35 3.41 18.78
CA LEU A 19 -7.37 4.17 18.00
C LEU A 19 -6.15 4.55 18.87
N ALA A 20 -6.40 5.04 20.09
CA ALA A 20 -5.36 5.49 21.00
C ALA A 20 -4.48 4.36 21.55
N ARG A 21 -5.03 3.14 21.69
CA ARG A 21 -4.31 1.95 22.18
C ARG A 21 -3.61 1.13 21.09
N ALA A 22 -3.78 1.50 19.82
CA ALA A 22 -3.10 0.82 18.73
C ALA A 22 -1.58 0.91 18.93
N ALA A 23 -0.90 -0.22 18.79
CA ALA A 23 0.54 -0.35 18.95
C ALA A 23 1.16 -0.94 17.66
N PRO A 24 1.13 -0.18 16.54
CA PRO A 24 1.66 -0.65 15.27
C PRO A 24 3.17 -0.87 15.33
N VAL A 25 3.59 -2.06 14.91
CA VAL A 25 4.99 -2.47 14.78
C VAL A 25 5.24 -2.85 13.33
N TRP A 26 6.24 -2.24 12.70
CA TRP A 26 6.72 -2.71 11.40
C TRP A 26 7.48 -4.02 11.61
N ARG A 27 6.87 -5.13 11.17
CA ARG A 27 7.34 -6.50 11.43
C ARG A 27 8.22 -7.06 10.34
N GLY A 28 8.11 -6.54 9.12
CA GLY A 28 8.90 -7.01 8.00
C GLY A 28 8.53 -6.36 6.68
N VAL A 29 9.16 -6.85 5.62
CA VAL A 29 8.79 -6.54 4.24
C VAL A 29 8.38 -7.84 3.56
N ARG A 30 7.22 -7.84 2.89
CA ARG A 30 6.65 -9.02 2.25
C ARG A 30 6.09 -8.67 0.88
N GLU A 31 6.13 -9.61 -0.05
CA GLU A 31 5.44 -9.44 -1.33
C GLU A 31 3.93 -9.33 -1.10
N ALA A 32 3.29 -8.42 -1.84
CA ALA A 32 1.90 -8.04 -1.60
C ALA A 32 0.94 -9.23 -1.63
N TRP A 33 1.14 -10.19 -2.54
CA TRP A 33 0.30 -11.39 -2.65
C TRP A 33 0.28 -12.26 -1.39
N THR A 34 1.34 -12.20 -0.56
CA THR A 34 1.41 -12.95 0.70
C THR A 34 0.61 -12.29 1.83
N LEU A 35 0.39 -10.98 1.74
CA LEU A 35 -0.36 -10.19 2.73
C LEU A 35 -1.82 -9.97 2.32
N ILE A 36 -2.09 -9.96 1.01
CA ILE A 36 -3.38 -9.56 0.45
C ILE A 36 -3.95 -10.70 -0.40
N PRO A 37 -4.85 -11.53 0.15
CA PRO A 37 -5.45 -12.67 -0.57
C PRO A 37 -6.22 -12.29 -1.84
N ALA A 38 -6.64 -11.03 -1.98
CA ALA A 38 -7.35 -10.54 -3.15
C ALA A 38 -6.46 -10.37 -4.38
N LEU A 39 -5.13 -10.32 -4.22
CA LEU A 39 -4.17 -10.16 -5.31
C LEU A 39 -3.93 -11.49 -6.05
N THR A 40 -4.98 -11.98 -6.71
CA THR A 40 -4.95 -13.19 -7.54
C THR A 40 -5.17 -12.85 -9.01
N GLY A 41 -4.60 -13.65 -9.91
CA GLY A 41 -4.66 -13.38 -11.35
C GLY A 41 -4.07 -12.00 -11.69
N ARG A 42 -4.75 -11.24 -12.57
CA ARG A 42 -4.37 -9.87 -12.94
C ARG A 42 -5.14 -8.84 -12.10
N THR A 43 -5.00 -8.92 -10.78
CA THR A 43 -5.62 -7.95 -9.86
C THR A 43 -4.59 -6.94 -9.38
N LEU A 44 -4.95 -5.66 -9.44
CA LEU A 44 -4.20 -4.56 -8.83
C LEU A 44 -5.08 -3.86 -7.79
N LEU A 45 -4.46 -3.32 -6.75
CA LEU A 45 -5.14 -2.35 -5.89
C LEU A 45 -4.82 -0.92 -6.33
N HIS A 46 -5.68 0.03 -5.95
CA HIS A 46 -5.44 1.47 -6.12
C HIS A 46 -5.86 2.27 -4.88
N ALA A 47 -5.39 3.51 -4.79
CA ALA A 47 -5.84 4.47 -3.76
C ALA A 47 -7.26 4.96 -4.01
N GLY A 48 -7.96 5.35 -2.95
CA GLY A 48 -9.29 5.95 -3.02
C GLY A 48 -10.44 4.94 -3.18
N PRO A 49 -11.67 5.45 -3.37
CA PRO A 49 -12.88 4.63 -3.51
C PRO A 49 -12.96 3.96 -4.89
N PRO A 50 -13.88 2.99 -5.08
CA PRO A 50 -14.01 2.27 -6.34
C PRO A 50 -14.17 3.22 -7.53
N ILE A 51 -13.40 2.98 -8.59
CA ILE A 51 -13.40 3.81 -9.80
C ILE A 51 -13.40 2.94 -11.05
N ALA A 52 -14.21 3.33 -12.03
CA ALA A 52 -14.24 2.65 -13.33
C ALA A 52 -12.96 2.97 -14.13
N PRO A 53 -12.42 2.04 -14.93
CA PRO A 53 -11.23 2.29 -15.74
C PRO A 53 -11.31 3.54 -16.63
N ALA A 54 -12.48 3.80 -17.23
CA ALA A 54 -12.70 4.98 -18.08
C ALA A 54 -12.67 6.32 -17.33
N ALA A 55 -12.79 6.31 -15.99
CA ALA A 55 -12.75 7.50 -15.14
C ALA A 55 -11.37 7.72 -14.48
N LEU A 56 -10.41 6.82 -14.71
CA LEU A 56 -9.06 6.97 -14.17
C LEU A 56 -8.39 8.23 -14.74
N CYS A 57 -7.79 9.02 -13.86
CA CYS A 57 -6.92 10.11 -14.30
C CYS A 57 -5.61 9.55 -14.89
N GLY A 58 -4.92 10.39 -15.69
CA GLY A 58 -3.68 10.01 -16.37
C GLY A 58 -2.62 9.36 -15.47
N PRO A 59 -2.26 9.96 -14.32
CA PRO A 59 -1.30 9.37 -13.39
C PRO A 59 -1.69 7.99 -12.85
N MET A 60 -2.95 7.79 -12.45
CA MET A 60 -3.42 6.47 -12.00
C MET A 60 -3.35 5.45 -13.13
N ARG A 61 -3.78 5.84 -14.33
CA ARG A 61 -3.70 4.98 -15.51
C ARG A 61 -2.26 4.58 -15.81
N GLY A 62 -1.34 5.54 -15.83
CA GLY A 62 0.09 5.28 -16.04
C GLY A 62 0.68 4.34 -15.00
N ALA A 63 0.32 4.51 -13.72
CA ALA A 63 0.77 3.64 -12.65
C ALA A 63 0.27 2.19 -12.83
N ILE A 64 -0.97 2.01 -13.29
CA ILE A 64 -1.53 0.69 -13.62
C ILE A 64 -0.78 0.04 -14.79
N LEU A 65 -0.46 0.82 -15.83
CA LEU A 65 0.33 0.29 -16.96
C LEU A 65 1.72 -0.14 -16.49
N GLY A 66 2.40 0.70 -15.71
CA GLY A 66 3.70 0.36 -15.14
C GLY A 66 3.68 -0.87 -14.25
N ALA A 67 2.63 -1.04 -13.43
CA ALA A 67 2.43 -2.24 -12.63
C ALA A 67 2.23 -3.49 -13.50
N ALA A 68 1.44 -3.39 -14.58
CA ALA A 68 1.26 -4.51 -15.52
C ALA A 68 2.56 -4.92 -16.22
N LEU A 69 3.41 -3.95 -16.57
CA LEU A 69 4.76 -4.19 -17.11
C LEU A 69 5.69 -4.82 -16.07
N LEU A 70 5.62 -4.36 -14.81
CA LEU A 70 6.42 -4.90 -13.71
C LEU A 70 6.09 -6.37 -13.45
N GLU A 71 4.81 -6.71 -13.44
CA GLU A 71 4.31 -8.09 -13.26
C GLU A 71 4.47 -8.98 -14.50
N GLY A 72 4.95 -8.43 -15.62
CA GLY A 72 5.11 -9.17 -16.87
C GLY A 72 3.78 -9.61 -17.49
N TRP A 73 2.68 -8.89 -17.23
CA TRP A 73 1.39 -9.18 -17.86
C TRP A 73 1.30 -8.66 -19.29
N ALA A 74 2.17 -7.70 -19.63
CA ALA A 74 2.30 -7.08 -20.94
C ALA A 74 3.78 -6.73 -21.18
N ASP A 75 4.20 -6.76 -22.44
CA ASP A 75 5.55 -6.38 -22.85
C ASP A 75 5.67 -4.88 -23.19
N THR A 76 4.52 -4.24 -23.48
CA THR A 76 4.45 -2.84 -23.91
C THR A 76 3.32 -2.08 -23.21
N SER A 77 3.45 -0.76 -23.12
CA SER A 77 2.41 0.11 -22.55
C SER A 77 1.09 0.01 -23.32
N ASP A 78 1.13 -0.19 -24.63
CA ASP A 78 -0.06 -0.33 -25.48
C ASP A 78 -0.79 -1.66 -25.21
N GLU A 79 -0.04 -2.74 -24.98
CA GLU A 79 -0.63 -4.00 -24.55
C GLU A 79 -1.22 -3.90 -23.15
N ALA A 80 -0.51 -3.29 -22.19
CA ALA A 80 -1.02 -3.04 -20.85
C ALA A 80 -2.30 -2.19 -20.89
N ALA A 81 -2.36 -1.18 -21.77
CA ALA A 81 -3.53 -0.35 -21.98
C ALA A 81 -4.73 -1.16 -22.49
N ARG A 82 -4.52 -2.05 -23.47
CA ARG A 82 -5.58 -2.94 -23.95
C ARG A 82 -6.07 -3.90 -22.87
N LEU A 83 -5.19 -4.42 -22.02
CA LEU A 83 -5.59 -5.28 -20.89
C LEU A 83 -6.44 -4.51 -19.87
N LEU A 84 -6.06 -3.26 -19.56
CA LEU A 84 -6.86 -2.41 -18.68
C LEU A 84 -8.24 -2.09 -19.30
N ASP A 85 -8.26 -1.63 -20.55
CA ASP A 85 -9.48 -1.14 -21.21
C ASP A 85 -10.48 -2.28 -21.52
N SER A 86 -9.97 -3.50 -21.73
CA SER A 86 -10.81 -4.70 -21.91
C SER A 86 -11.36 -5.27 -20.60
N GLY A 87 -10.91 -4.78 -19.45
CA GLY A 87 -11.27 -5.32 -18.14
C GLY A 87 -10.52 -6.60 -17.76
N ALA A 88 -9.46 -6.97 -18.50
CA ALA A 88 -8.61 -8.11 -18.17
C ALA A 88 -7.74 -7.85 -16.92
N ILE A 89 -7.55 -6.59 -16.53
CA ILE A 89 -6.99 -6.19 -15.24
C ILE A 89 -8.14 -5.80 -14.29
N THR A 90 -8.24 -6.51 -13.17
CA THR A 90 -9.21 -6.20 -12.11
C THR A 90 -8.63 -5.15 -11.17
N LEU A 91 -9.39 -4.09 -10.92
CA LEU A 91 -9.02 -3.03 -9.97
C LEU A 91 -9.83 -3.18 -8.68
N ARG A 92 -9.16 -3.05 -7.54
CA ARG A 92 -9.78 -3.06 -6.20
C ARG A 92 -9.23 -1.93 -5.33
N CYS A 93 -9.94 -1.56 -4.29
CA CYS A 93 -9.51 -0.50 -3.38
C CYS A 93 -8.53 -1.05 -2.35
N THR A 94 -7.46 -0.29 -2.09
CA THR A 94 -6.50 -0.59 -1.01
C THR A 94 -7.16 -0.74 0.35
N HIS A 95 -8.10 0.16 0.68
CA HIS A 95 -8.75 0.21 2.00
C HIS A 95 -9.63 -1.01 2.31
N ASP A 96 -10.16 -1.70 1.30
CA ASP A 96 -10.96 -2.92 1.48
C ASP A 96 -10.09 -4.13 1.87
N HIS A 97 -8.76 -3.99 1.76
CA HIS A 97 -7.79 -5.06 1.89
C HIS A 97 -6.73 -4.79 2.95
N GLY A 98 -6.99 -3.90 3.91
CA GLY A 98 -6.03 -3.56 4.96
C GLY A 98 -4.75 -2.93 4.40
N ALA A 99 -4.83 -2.27 3.25
CA ALA A 99 -3.70 -1.61 2.61
C ALA A 99 -3.96 -0.11 2.45
N VAL A 100 -2.89 0.66 2.35
CA VAL A 100 -2.93 2.06 1.92
C VAL A 100 -1.82 2.30 0.90
N GLY A 101 -2.13 3.09 -0.13
CA GLY A 101 -1.18 3.44 -1.17
C GLY A 101 -1.10 4.97 -1.31
N PRO A 102 0.10 5.58 -1.28
CA PRO A 102 0.24 7.02 -1.49
C PRO A 102 -0.04 7.39 -2.95
N MET A 103 -0.68 8.53 -3.18
CA MET A 103 -0.91 9.10 -4.51
C MET A 103 -1.77 8.19 -5.40
N ALA A 104 -1.27 7.68 -6.54
CA ALA A 104 -1.99 6.67 -7.33
C ALA A 104 -2.23 5.37 -6.52
N GLY A 105 -1.31 5.08 -5.59
CA GLY A 105 -1.43 3.98 -4.63
C GLY A 105 -1.61 2.61 -5.26
N ILE A 106 -0.99 2.38 -6.42
CA ILE A 106 -1.06 1.09 -7.10
C ILE A 106 -0.26 0.04 -6.33
N ILE A 107 -0.88 -1.10 -6.08
CA ILE A 107 -0.25 -2.28 -5.49
C ILE A 107 -0.44 -3.45 -6.44
N SER A 108 0.67 -4.07 -6.86
CA SER A 108 0.68 -5.28 -7.66
C SER A 108 1.19 -6.48 -6.86
N PRO A 109 0.86 -7.73 -7.25
CA PRO A 109 1.16 -8.94 -6.48
C PRO A 109 2.59 -9.06 -5.98
N ALA A 110 3.58 -8.81 -6.83
CA ALA A 110 4.99 -9.04 -6.52
C ALA A 110 5.67 -7.83 -5.83
N MET A 111 4.96 -6.69 -5.68
CA MET A 111 5.52 -5.52 -5.00
C MET A 111 5.81 -5.81 -3.53
N PRO A 112 6.98 -5.42 -3.00
CA PRO A 112 7.27 -5.49 -1.58
C PRO A 112 6.50 -4.41 -0.81
N LEU A 113 5.81 -4.82 0.26
CA LEU A 113 5.05 -3.96 1.16
C LEU A 113 5.63 -4.01 2.57
N CYS A 114 5.48 -2.93 3.32
CA CYS A 114 5.64 -2.92 4.76
C CYS A 114 4.54 -3.79 5.42
N ASP A 115 4.92 -4.87 6.11
CA ASP A 115 4.01 -5.64 6.98
C ASP A 115 3.98 -4.97 8.36
N VAL A 116 2.93 -4.19 8.61
CA VAL A 116 2.72 -3.53 9.90
C VAL A 116 1.64 -4.27 10.66
N ARG A 117 1.94 -4.67 11.90
CA ARG A 117 0.99 -5.37 12.76
C ARG A 117 0.79 -4.61 14.05
N ASP A 118 -0.47 -4.37 14.39
CA ASP A 118 -0.83 -3.87 15.70
C ASP A 118 -0.58 -4.95 16.75
N ALA A 119 0.32 -4.69 17.69
CA ALA A 119 0.64 -5.62 18.77
C ALA A 119 -0.52 -5.82 19.75
N THR A 120 -1.49 -4.90 19.80
CA THR A 120 -2.64 -5.00 20.70
C THR A 120 -3.75 -5.86 20.12
N THR A 121 -4.08 -5.69 18.84
CA THR A 121 -5.22 -6.38 18.19
C THR A 121 -4.81 -7.49 17.23
N GLY A 122 -3.56 -7.54 16.79
CA GLY A 122 -3.09 -8.42 15.71
C GLY A 122 -3.50 -7.96 14.31
N THR A 123 -4.19 -6.82 14.18
CA THR A 123 -4.59 -6.26 12.88
C THR A 123 -3.36 -6.01 12.02
N VAL A 124 -3.44 -6.43 10.75
CA VAL A 124 -2.39 -6.20 9.75
C VAL A 124 -2.78 -5.01 8.88
N ALA A 125 -1.85 -4.10 8.68
CA ALA A 125 -1.93 -3.02 7.70
C ALA A 125 -0.66 -3.03 6.84
N CYS A 126 -0.77 -2.65 5.57
CA CYS A 126 0.38 -2.63 4.68
C CYS A 126 0.38 -1.44 3.71
N CYS A 127 1.58 -1.07 3.26
CA CYS A 127 1.78 -0.04 2.26
C CYS A 127 3.04 -0.32 1.43
N PRO A 128 3.13 0.17 0.18
CA PRO A 128 4.35 0.04 -0.63
C PRO A 128 5.54 0.77 -0.02
N LEU A 129 6.74 0.26 -0.29
CA LEU A 129 7.98 0.98 -0.01
C LEU A 129 8.08 2.27 -0.83
N ASN A 130 8.68 3.32 -0.27
CA ASN A 130 8.90 4.58 -0.98
C ASN A 130 9.92 4.38 -2.11
N GLU A 131 9.50 4.73 -3.33
CA GLU A 131 10.31 4.59 -4.55
C GLU A 131 11.42 5.64 -4.70
N GLY A 132 11.44 6.66 -3.84
CA GLY A 132 12.35 7.80 -3.91
C GLY A 132 11.70 9.08 -4.46
N ILE A 133 12.54 9.97 -4.97
CA ILE A 133 12.18 11.30 -5.47
C ILE A 133 12.30 11.32 -7.00
N GLY A 134 11.44 12.10 -7.68
CA GLY A 134 11.47 12.29 -9.13
C GLY A 134 10.41 11.47 -9.85
N ALA A 135 10.76 10.91 -11.02
CA ALA A 135 9.87 10.05 -11.79
C ALA A 135 9.66 8.72 -11.06
N VAL A 136 8.46 8.49 -10.53
CA VAL A 136 8.08 7.33 -9.72
C VAL A 136 6.69 6.82 -10.12
N LEU A 137 6.43 5.54 -9.89
CA LEU A 137 5.18 4.87 -10.27
C LEU A 137 3.98 5.45 -9.55
N ARG A 138 4.11 5.84 -8.28
CA ARG A 138 3.01 6.49 -7.53
C ARG A 138 2.51 7.81 -8.16
N PHE A 139 3.29 8.42 -9.06
CA PHE A 139 2.88 9.57 -9.87
C PHE A 139 2.58 9.22 -11.34
N GLY A 140 2.57 7.94 -11.68
CA GLY A 140 2.21 7.42 -13.00
C GLY A 140 3.35 7.27 -13.98
N ALA A 141 4.61 7.45 -13.56
CA ALA A 141 5.77 7.21 -14.41
C ALA A 141 6.12 5.73 -14.47
N TYR A 142 6.49 5.22 -15.65
CA TYR A 142 6.82 3.80 -15.87
C TYR A 142 7.92 3.60 -16.92
N ASP A 143 8.78 4.59 -17.10
CA ASP A 143 9.96 4.48 -17.97
C ASP A 143 10.90 3.35 -17.49
N PRO A 144 11.80 2.83 -18.35
CA PRO A 144 12.68 1.72 -18.01
C PRO A 144 13.43 1.89 -16.68
N ALA A 145 13.91 3.11 -16.39
CA ALA A 145 14.61 3.41 -15.13
C ALA A 145 13.70 3.31 -13.88
N VAL A 146 12.40 3.60 -14.01
CA VAL A 146 11.43 3.41 -12.94
C VAL A 146 11.22 1.93 -12.69
N LEU A 147 10.98 1.15 -13.75
CA LEU A 147 10.77 -0.30 -13.64
C LEU A 147 12.01 -1.02 -13.10
N GLU A 148 13.21 -0.63 -13.54
CA GLU A 148 14.48 -1.16 -13.01
C GLU A 148 14.63 -0.87 -11.51
N ARG A 149 14.32 0.36 -11.07
CA ARG A 149 14.34 0.70 -9.65
C ARG A 149 13.32 -0.10 -8.85
N LEU A 150 12.12 -0.31 -9.37
CA LEU A 150 11.10 -1.14 -8.71
C LEU A 150 11.55 -2.60 -8.57
N ARG A 151 12.18 -3.16 -9.60
CA ARG A 151 12.79 -4.50 -9.54
C ARG A 151 13.92 -4.55 -8.52
N TRP A 152 14.76 -3.52 -8.43
CA TRP A 152 15.80 -3.44 -7.40
C TRP A 152 15.19 -3.34 -5.99
N ILE A 153 14.11 -2.56 -5.82
CA ILE A 153 13.40 -2.48 -4.53
C ILE A 153 12.89 -3.86 -4.12
N GLN A 154 12.32 -4.62 -5.06
CA GLN A 154 11.85 -5.98 -4.84
C GLN A 154 12.99 -6.96 -4.52
N SER A 155 14.06 -6.98 -5.33
CA SER A 155 15.07 -8.03 -5.27
C SER A 155 16.19 -7.76 -4.26
N MET A 156 16.41 -6.50 -3.86
CA MET A 156 17.52 -6.10 -2.99
C MET A 156 17.06 -5.34 -1.75
N LEU A 157 16.38 -4.19 -1.91
CA LEU A 157 16.04 -3.33 -0.78
C LEU A 157 15.06 -4.02 0.18
N GLY A 158 14.00 -4.62 -0.35
CA GLY A 158 12.97 -5.30 0.43
C GLY A 158 13.54 -6.40 1.33
N PRO A 159 14.30 -7.38 0.77
CA PRO A 159 14.97 -8.41 1.56
C PRO A 159 15.97 -7.86 2.57
N ALA A 160 16.73 -6.81 2.23
CA ALA A 160 17.68 -6.19 3.16
C ALA A 160 16.96 -5.53 4.36
N LEU A 161 15.88 -4.79 4.11
CA LEU A 161 15.05 -4.19 5.15
C LEU A 161 14.39 -5.26 6.01
N ASP A 162 13.86 -6.33 5.39
CA ASP A 162 13.24 -7.42 6.14
C ASP A 162 14.24 -8.09 7.09
N SER A 163 15.44 -8.41 6.61
CA SER A 163 16.51 -9.00 7.43
C SER A 163 16.89 -8.11 8.63
N ALA A 164 16.97 -6.80 8.41
CA ALA A 164 17.21 -5.84 9.49
C ALA A 164 16.08 -5.83 10.51
N LEU A 165 14.82 -5.85 10.07
CA LEU A 165 13.65 -5.89 10.95
C LEU A 165 13.58 -7.20 11.75
N GLN A 166 13.92 -8.35 11.15
CA GLN A 166 13.98 -9.63 11.86
C GLN A 166 15.07 -9.60 12.94
N THR A 167 16.22 -8.98 12.66
CA THR A 167 17.30 -8.81 13.65
C THR A 167 16.87 -7.93 14.82
N LEU A 168 16.05 -6.91 14.57
CA LEU A 168 15.52 -6.00 15.59
C LEU A 168 14.32 -6.57 16.37
N GLY A 169 13.67 -7.64 15.88
CA GLY A 169 12.40 -8.14 16.42
C GLY A 169 11.18 -7.28 16.02
N GLY A 170 11.33 -6.46 14.97
CA GLY A 170 10.37 -5.45 14.52
C GLY A 170 10.64 -4.05 15.09
N LEU A 171 9.99 -3.06 14.49
CA LEU A 171 10.19 -1.64 14.82
C LEU A 171 8.89 -0.98 15.28
N PRO A 172 8.72 -0.64 16.57
CA PRO A 172 7.55 0.08 17.06
C PRO A 172 7.45 1.47 16.41
N LEU A 173 6.30 1.78 15.80
CA LEU A 173 6.15 3.00 15.01
C LEU A 173 5.77 4.21 15.87
N VAL A 174 4.91 4.04 16.87
CA VAL A 174 4.43 5.17 17.71
C VAL A 174 5.56 5.99 18.34
N PRO A 175 6.63 5.39 18.93
CA PRO A 175 7.75 6.17 19.46
C PRO A 175 8.53 6.94 18.39
N LEU A 176 8.62 6.41 17.16
CA LEU A 176 9.26 7.10 16.05
C LEU A 176 8.42 8.28 15.58
N MET A 177 7.12 8.08 15.43
CA MET A 177 6.16 9.14 15.05
C MET A 177 6.16 10.28 16.07
N ALA A 178 6.10 9.96 17.36
CA ALA A 178 6.14 10.95 18.43
C ALA A 178 7.44 11.77 18.42
N ARG A 179 8.58 11.13 18.11
CA ARG A 179 9.86 11.81 17.97
C ARG A 179 9.90 12.70 16.72
N ALA A 180 9.42 12.20 15.58
CA ALA A 180 9.37 12.96 14.34
C ALA A 180 8.55 14.26 14.53
N LEU A 181 7.37 14.15 15.15
CA LEU A 181 6.54 15.30 15.50
C LEU A 181 7.25 16.31 16.40
N ALA A 182 7.97 15.83 17.43
CA ALA A 182 8.76 16.70 18.31
C ALA A 182 9.97 17.35 17.60
N MET A 183 10.36 16.84 16.44
CA MET A 183 11.46 17.34 15.61
C MET A 183 10.98 18.21 14.43
N GLY A 184 9.67 18.49 14.33
CA GLY A 184 9.10 19.40 13.34
C GLY A 184 8.47 18.73 12.12
N ASP A 185 8.42 17.40 12.07
CA ASP A 185 7.65 16.70 11.04
C ASP A 185 6.15 16.72 11.37
N GLU A 186 5.32 16.60 10.35
CA GLU A 186 3.85 16.47 10.48
C GLU A 186 3.33 15.05 10.20
N MET A 187 4.27 14.11 10.01
CA MET A 187 4.12 12.71 9.57
C MET A 187 4.00 12.51 8.06
#